data_AF-A0A9P1IPL0-F1
#
_entry.id   AF-A0A9P1IPL0-F1
#
_cell.length_a   1.000
_cell.length_b   1.000
_cell.length_c   1.000
_cell.angle_alpha   90.00
_cell.angle_beta   90.00
_cell.angle_gamma   90.00
#
_symmetry.space_group_name_H-M   'P 1'
#
loop_
_entity.id
_entity.type
_entity.pdbx_description
1 polymer ?
#
loop_
_entity_poly.entity_id
_entity_poly.type
_entity_poly.pdbx_seq_one_letter_code
_entity_poly.pdbx_strand_id
1 'polypeptide(L)'
;MSISKCATKFQSVFNDISTWDGSLKYSEIFEVEGLKWAVGIEQNVVDKEKYLSVLLKIANMEEEKAAVCHVDAGFRIIDKRHNKRDILMNFERKQYNFQNIEEKLTLVLWKQIIQSQYDDCDRWYSHQYFPSNYIVNDSIVIETNLDFLYQNYSQNSGTSSDICVKIESVDLYLKKSDLFLSSEYFNNLFLKSENKIVQIDDIKLADFFNILLIIHPKIMPGFSKFAKFLELDDFAKYVELADRFNIDIVHSKIAIAMFSILENVPKTSASFDFPKFRLKCLKFADKYNYLDIMNLCLNSFESIEEIRDASKSKDFEILSPETKSRVLYRILEFA
;
A
#
# COMPACT_ATOMS: atom_id res chain seq x y z
N MET A 1 9.95 16.38 5.69
CA MET A 1 9.93 14.94 5.98
C MET A 1 9.21 14.26 4.83
N SER A 2 9.84 13.33 4.10
CA SER A 2 9.14 12.54 3.07
C SER A 2 8.59 11.28 3.72
N ILE A 3 7.29 11.26 3.96
CA ILE A 3 6.54 10.10 4.44
C ILE A 3 6.43 9.09 3.28
N SER A 4 6.59 7.79 3.57
CA SER A 4 6.62 6.75 2.53
C SER A 4 5.30 6.74 1.74
N LYS A 5 5.41 6.98 0.45
CA LYS A 5 4.31 6.93 -0.52
C LYS A 5 4.02 5.47 -0.86
N CYS A 6 2.87 4.95 -0.46
CA CYS A 6 2.41 3.65 -0.96
C CYS A 6 1.78 3.88 -2.33
N ALA A 7 2.52 3.60 -3.41
CA ALA A 7 2.09 3.84 -4.78
C ALA A 7 1.51 2.55 -5.38
N THR A 8 0.21 2.32 -5.29
CA THR A 8 -0.42 1.17 -5.98
C THR A 8 -0.69 1.53 -7.43
N LYS A 9 0.02 0.94 -8.40
CA LYS A 9 -0.23 1.12 -9.85
C LYS A 9 -1.32 0.16 -10.33
N PHE A 10 -2.42 0.69 -10.84
CA PHE A 10 -3.45 -0.11 -11.53
C PHE A 10 -3.55 0.24 -13.01
N GLN A 11 -3.70 -0.78 -13.86
CA GLN A 11 -3.89 -0.64 -15.31
C GLN A 11 -5.33 -0.96 -15.70
N SER A 12 -6.12 0.10 -15.89
CA SER A 12 -7.41 0.03 -16.58
C SER A 12 -7.16 0.26 -18.08
N VAL A 13 -7.83 -0.52 -18.92
CA VAL A 13 -7.69 -0.42 -20.38
C VAL A 13 -9.04 -0.14 -21.00
N PHE A 14 -9.22 1.09 -21.50
CA PHE A 14 -10.28 1.38 -22.46
C PHE A 14 -9.87 0.86 -23.83
N ASN A 15 -10.38 -0.32 -24.17
CA ASN A 15 -10.15 -0.91 -25.50
C ASN A 15 -10.99 -0.15 -26.53
N ASP A 16 -10.28 0.45 -27.50
CA ASP A 16 -10.84 1.02 -28.73
C ASP A 16 -11.78 2.22 -28.53
N ILE A 17 -11.19 3.41 -28.43
CA ILE A 17 -11.91 4.69 -28.37
C ILE A 17 -12.36 5.14 -29.77
N SER A 18 -11.99 4.44 -30.86
CA SER A 18 -12.23 4.94 -32.22
C SER A 18 -13.68 4.91 -32.67
N THR A 19 -14.49 4.05 -32.06
CA THR A 19 -15.95 3.95 -32.27
C THR A 19 -16.75 4.66 -31.18
N TRP A 20 -16.05 5.33 -30.26
CA TRP A 20 -16.69 5.98 -29.13
C TRP A 20 -17.36 7.29 -29.55
N ASP A 21 -18.65 7.40 -29.24
CA ASP A 21 -19.49 8.56 -29.53
C ASP A 21 -19.26 9.74 -28.55
N GLY A 22 -18.37 9.56 -27.56
CA GLY A 22 -18.08 10.54 -26.52
C GLY A 22 -18.93 10.40 -25.26
N SER A 23 -19.86 9.44 -25.21
CA SER A 23 -20.68 9.15 -24.02
C SER A 23 -19.84 8.69 -22.82
N LEU A 24 -20.28 8.96 -21.59
CA LEU A 24 -19.56 8.49 -20.41
C LEU A 24 -19.39 6.96 -20.42
N LYS A 25 -18.13 6.50 -20.37
CA LYS A 25 -17.78 5.08 -20.24
C LYS A 25 -16.93 4.86 -19.00
N TYR A 26 -17.26 3.82 -18.24
CA TYR A 26 -16.46 3.40 -17.09
C TYR A 26 -15.56 2.21 -17.44
N SER A 27 -14.41 2.16 -16.80
CA SER A 27 -13.53 0.99 -16.77
C SER A 27 -14.19 -0.15 -16.00
N GLU A 28 -13.55 -1.32 -16.05
CA GLU A 28 -13.82 -2.36 -15.05
C GLU A 28 -13.57 -1.81 -13.65
N ILE A 29 -14.35 -2.33 -12.69
CA ILE A 29 -14.22 -1.97 -11.29
C ILE A 29 -12.94 -2.61 -10.74
N PHE A 30 -12.11 -1.82 -10.06
CA PHE A 30 -10.88 -2.28 -9.42
C PHE A 30 -10.88 -1.92 -7.94
N GLU A 31 -10.18 -2.67 -7.11
CA GLU A 31 -10.16 -2.45 -5.66
C GLU A 31 -8.81 -1.91 -5.21
N VAL A 32 -8.83 -0.79 -4.48
CA VAL A 32 -7.64 -0.19 -3.86
C VAL A 32 -7.99 0.21 -2.44
N GLU A 33 -7.19 -0.27 -1.47
CA GLU A 33 -7.41 -0.02 -0.04
C GLU A 33 -8.83 -0.40 0.45
N GLY A 34 -9.39 -1.48 -0.11
CA GLY A 34 -10.73 -1.98 0.25
C GLY A 34 -11.89 -1.18 -0.36
N LEU A 35 -11.59 -0.09 -1.06
CA LEU A 35 -12.56 0.68 -1.82
C LEU A 35 -12.59 0.17 -3.26
N LYS A 36 -13.78 -0.03 -3.82
CA LYS A 36 -13.93 -0.32 -5.23
C LYS A 36 -14.02 0.99 -6.00
N TRP A 37 -13.24 1.10 -7.05
CA TRP A 37 -13.09 2.27 -7.89
C TRP A 37 -13.40 1.91 -9.35
N ALA A 38 -13.78 2.90 -10.14
CA ALA A 38 -13.87 2.84 -11.58
C ALA A 38 -13.36 4.16 -12.17
N VAL A 39 -12.63 4.09 -13.28
CA VAL A 39 -12.27 5.29 -14.05
C VAL A 39 -13.36 5.54 -15.05
N GLY A 40 -13.85 6.77 -15.14
CA GLY A 40 -14.74 7.21 -16.20
C GLY A 40 -13.98 8.00 -17.25
N ILE A 41 -14.35 7.87 -18.52
CA ILE A 41 -13.95 8.80 -19.57
C ILE A 41 -15.19 9.38 -20.25
N GLU A 42 -15.15 10.66 -20.58
CA GLU A 42 -16.26 11.36 -21.25
C GLU A 42 -15.72 12.45 -22.18
N GLN A 43 -16.26 12.57 -23.40
CA GLN A 43 -15.94 13.69 -24.26
C GLN A 43 -16.85 14.87 -23.94
N ASN A 44 -16.26 15.97 -23.52
CA ASN A 44 -16.97 17.20 -23.22
C ASN A 44 -16.76 18.24 -24.33
N VAL A 45 -17.74 19.13 -24.52
CA VAL A 45 -17.60 20.28 -25.42
C VAL A 45 -17.72 21.55 -24.59
N VAL A 46 -16.66 22.34 -24.52
CA VAL A 46 -16.63 23.63 -23.83
C VAL A 46 -16.15 24.67 -24.84
N ASP A 47 -16.90 25.75 -25.02
CA ASP A 47 -16.58 26.84 -25.97
C ASP A 47 -16.25 26.37 -27.39
N LYS A 48 -17.04 25.39 -27.89
CA LYS A 48 -16.87 24.73 -29.20
C LYS A 48 -15.60 23.88 -29.34
N GLU A 49 -14.85 23.71 -28.27
CA GLU A 49 -13.69 22.81 -28.24
C GLU A 49 -14.02 21.49 -27.56
N LYS A 50 -13.47 20.40 -28.10
CA LYS A 50 -13.63 19.05 -27.52
C LYS A 50 -12.56 18.82 -26.46
N TYR A 51 -12.97 18.25 -25.34
CA TYR A 51 -12.12 17.85 -24.24
C TYR A 51 -12.34 16.38 -23.93
N LEU A 52 -11.27 15.66 -23.61
CA LEU A 52 -11.36 14.38 -22.95
C LEU A 52 -11.37 14.62 -21.44
N SER A 53 -12.46 14.23 -20.79
CA SER A 53 -12.55 14.21 -19.34
C SER A 53 -12.19 12.84 -18.83
N VAL A 54 -11.36 12.80 -17.79
CA VAL A 54 -11.17 11.61 -16.98
C VAL A 54 -11.87 11.85 -15.65
N LEU A 55 -12.59 10.84 -15.17
CA LEU A 55 -13.33 10.82 -13.91
C LEU A 55 -12.83 9.65 -13.08
N LEU A 56 -12.87 9.79 -11.76
CA LEU A 56 -12.65 8.68 -10.84
C LEU A 56 -13.89 8.54 -9.98
N LYS A 57 -14.46 7.34 -9.97
CA LYS A 57 -15.70 6.98 -9.28
C LYS A 57 -15.41 5.90 -8.25
N ILE A 58 -16.09 5.97 -7.12
CA ILE A 58 -16.10 4.88 -6.13
C ILE A 58 -17.36 4.05 -6.38
N ALA A 59 -17.18 2.76 -6.68
CA ALA A 59 -18.20 1.89 -7.23
C ALA A 59 -19.00 1.09 -6.20
N ASN A 60 -18.60 1.04 -4.92
CA ASN A 60 -19.16 0.13 -3.92
C ASN A 60 -19.58 0.83 -2.63
N MET A 61 -20.30 1.95 -2.77
CA MET A 61 -20.92 2.64 -1.65
C MET A 61 -22.41 2.31 -1.64
N GLU A 62 -22.79 1.34 -0.81
CA GLU A 62 -24.13 1.39 -0.23
C GLU A 62 -24.14 2.61 0.71
N GLU A 63 -25.13 3.47 0.54
CA GLU A 63 -25.35 4.71 1.28
C GLU A 63 -25.11 4.47 2.78
N GLU A 64 -24.15 5.16 3.43
CA GLU A 64 -24.23 5.62 4.84
C GLU A 64 -22.90 5.99 5.56
N LYS A 65 -21.70 5.86 4.98
CA LYS A 65 -20.47 6.24 5.72
C LYS A 65 -19.82 7.51 5.18
N ALA A 66 -20.07 8.61 5.88
CA ALA A 66 -19.47 9.94 5.71
C ALA A 66 -17.97 9.97 6.06
N ALA A 67 -17.18 9.24 5.29
CA ALA A 67 -15.74 9.41 5.30
C ALA A 67 -15.32 10.38 4.17
N VAL A 68 -14.09 10.84 4.21
CA VAL A 68 -13.49 11.71 3.19
C VAL A 68 -12.17 11.05 2.81
N CYS A 69 -11.91 10.91 1.51
CA CYS A 69 -10.66 10.35 1.01
C CYS A 69 -9.87 11.44 0.27
N HIS A 70 -8.58 11.56 0.57
CA HIS A 70 -7.68 12.36 -0.25
C HIS A 70 -6.99 11.42 -1.22
N VAL A 71 -7.18 11.65 -2.52
CA VAL A 71 -6.57 10.84 -3.57
C VAL A 71 -5.65 11.74 -4.38
N ASP A 72 -4.37 11.41 -4.33
CA ASP A 72 -3.44 11.76 -5.39
C ASP A 72 -3.64 10.70 -6.47
N ALA A 73 -4.01 11.11 -7.69
CA ALA A 73 -4.11 10.21 -8.82
C ALA A 73 -3.09 10.61 -9.87
N GLY A 74 -2.92 9.78 -10.89
CA GLY A 74 -2.17 10.07 -12.11
C GLY A 74 -2.82 9.31 -13.25
N PHE A 75 -2.87 9.88 -14.45
CA PHE A 75 -3.30 9.15 -15.63
C PHE A 75 -2.31 9.32 -16.76
N ARG A 76 -2.28 8.31 -17.62
CA ARG A 76 -1.36 8.24 -18.74
C ARG A 76 -2.10 7.80 -19.99
N ILE A 77 -1.91 8.56 -21.06
CA ILE A 77 -2.41 8.18 -22.39
C ILE A 77 -1.24 7.58 -23.17
N ILE A 78 -1.40 6.37 -23.69
CA ILE A 78 -0.33 5.65 -24.41
C ILE A 78 -0.79 5.37 -25.85
N ASP A 79 -0.08 5.93 -26.83
CA ASP A 79 -0.30 5.57 -28.23
C ASP A 79 0.33 4.19 -28.54
N LYS A 80 -0.52 3.19 -28.80
CA LYS A 80 -0.08 1.83 -29.15
C LYS A 80 0.68 1.74 -30.47
N ARG A 81 0.47 2.66 -31.42
CA ARG A 81 1.14 2.59 -32.73
C ARG A 81 2.63 2.87 -32.63
N HIS A 82 3.02 3.72 -31.69
CA HIS A 82 4.37 4.21 -31.59
C HIS A 82 5.12 3.69 -30.37
N ASN A 83 4.43 3.16 -29.34
CA ASN A 83 5.01 2.64 -28.09
C ASN A 83 6.04 3.61 -27.45
N LYS A 84 5.91 4.92 -27.75
CA LYS A 84 6.99 5.91 -27.59
C LYS A 84 6.59 7.19 -26.88
N ARG A 85 5.29 7.46 -26.66
CA ARG A 85 4.86 8.71 -26.01
C ARG A 85 3.92 8.44 -24.85
N ASP A 86 4.40 8.84 -23.68
CA ASP A 86 3.70 8.87 -22.41
C ASP A 86 3.32 10.33 -22.14
N ILE A 87 2.05 10.70 -22.30
CA ILE A 87 1.58 11.95 -21.69
C ILE A 87 1.19 11.59 -20.26
N LEU A 88 2.12 11.82 -19.32
CA LEU A 88 1.83 11.70 -17.89
C LEU A 88 1.20 13.01 -17.42
N MET A 89 -0.07 12.93 -17.04
CA MET A 89 -0.74 14.02 -16.34
C MET A 89 -0.85 13.62 -14.87
N ASN A 90 -0.04 14.30 -14.05
CA ASN A 90 -0.13 14.21 -12.60
C ASN A 90 -1.25 15.13 -12.13
N PHE A 91 -2.04 14.68 -11.18
CA PHE A 91 -3.04 15.52 -10.54
C PHE A 91 -2.45 16.18 -9.30
N GLU A 92 -2.95 17.38 -9.00
CA GLU A 92 -2.83 17.95 -7.67
C GLU A 92 -3.81 17.26 -6.73
N ARG A 93 -3.42 17.14 -5.46
CA ARG A 93 -4.19 16.51 -4.38
C ARG A 93 -5.65 16.96 -4.39
N LYS A 94 -6.57 16.01 -4.59
CA LYS A 94 -8.02 16.28 -4.50
C LYS A 94 -8.64 15.61 -3.29
N GLN A 95 -9.53 16.34 -2.64
CA GLN A 95 -10.33 15.87 -1.51
C GLN A 95 -11.67 15.37 -2.04
N TYR A 96 -11.90 14.07 -1.91
CA TYR A 96 -13.14 13.42 -2.28
C TYR A 96 -14.02 13.31 -1.04
N ASN A 97 -15.16 13.99 -1.06
CA ASN A 97 -16.23 13.76 -0.10
C ASN A 97 -17.13 12.65 -0.65
N PHE A 98 -17.35 11.59 0.13
CA PHE A 98 -18.14 10.42 -0.28
C PHE A 98 -19.64 10.69 -0.54
N GLN A 99 -20.09 11.95 -0.42
CA GLN A 99 -21.40 12.41 -0.90
C GLN A 99 -21.45 12.70 -2.40
N ASN A 100 -20.31 12.94 -3.05
CA ASN A 100 -20.19 13.10 -4.50
C ASN A 100 -19.63 11.81 -5.10
N ILE A 101 -20.52 10.94 -5.58
CA ILE A 101 -20.19 9.60 -6.11
C ILE A 101 -19.27 9.67 -7.34
N GLU A 102 -19.25 10.81 -8.04
CA GLU A 102 -18.46 11.02 -9.25
C GLU A 102 -17.80 12.40 -9.19
N GLU A 103 -16.46 12.44 -9.25
CA GLU A 103 -15.73 13.70 -9.33
C GLU A 103 -14.92 13.79 -10.62
N LYS A 104 -15.09 14.92 -11.31
CA LYS A 104 -14.43 15.18 -12.58
C LYS A 104 -12.97 15.56 -12.32
N LEU A 105 -12.07 14.71 -12.81
CA LEU A 105 -10.69 14.73 -12.40
C LEU A 105 -9.86 15.73 -13.24
N THR A 106 -9.97 15.67 -14.57
CA THR A 106 -9.28 16.57 -15.51
C THR A 106 -10.08 16.76 -16.79
N LEU A 107 -9.89 17.91 -17.44
CA LEU A 107 -10.26 18.21 -18.82
C LEU A 107 -8.97 18.37 -19.64
N VAL A 108 -8.73 17.48 -20.61
CA VAL A 108 -7.60 17.59 -21.55
C VAL A 108 -8.14 18.05 -22.88
N LEU A 109 -7.57 19.12 -23.44
CA LEU A 109 -7.99 19.60 -24.75
C LEU A 109 -7.64 18.56 -25.82
N TRP A 110 -8.62 18.10 -26.61
CA TRP A 110 -8.39 17.07 -27.62
C TRP A 110 -7.33 17.48 -28.65
N LYS A 111 -7.25 18.78 -28.96
CA LYS A 111 -6.21 19.30 -29.85
C LYS A 111 -4.81 19.10 -29.30
N GLN A 112 -4.58 19.11 -27.97
CA GLN A 112 -3.26 18.83 -27.40
C GLN A 112 -2.90 17.34 -27.53
N ILE A 113 -3.89 16.45 -27.40
CA ILE A 113 -3.72 15.02 -27.63
C ILE A 113 -3.36 14.78 -29.11
N ILE A 114 -4.04 15.45 -30.04
CA ILE A 114 -3.88 15.27 -31.50
C ILE A 114 -2.66 16.02 -32.07
N GLN A 115 -2.43 17.30 -31.74
CA GLN A 115 -1.30 18.11 -32.25
C GLN A 115 0.05 17.51 -31.85
N SER A 116 0.12 16.83 -30.70
CA SER A 116 1.32 16.11 -30.29
C SER A 116 1.71 14.95 -31.22
N GLN A 117 0.96 14.65 -32.29
CA GLN A 117 1.32 13.66 -33.31
C GLN A 117 1.78 14.25 -34.66
N TYR A 118 1.61 15.55 -34.90
CA TYR A 118 1.66 16.10 -36.27
C TYR A 118 2.67 17.24 -36.49
N ASP A 119 3.69 17.39 -35.64
CA ASP A 119 4.79 18.33 -35.93
C ASP A 119 5.66 17.92 -37.14
N ASP A 120 5.39 16.79 -37.80
CA ASP A 120 6.10 16.34 -39.01
C ASP A 120 5.20 16.15 -40.26
N CYS A 121 3.89 16.42 -40.21
CA CYS A 121 2.99 16.17 -41.34
C CYS A 121 1.96 17.29 -41.53
N ASP A 122 2.34 18.28 -42.31
CA ASP A 122 1.61 19.52 -42.61
C ASP A 122 0.41 19.36 -43.57
N ARG A 123 -0.22 18.18 -43.63
CA ARG A 123 -1.40 17.92 -44.48
C ARG A 123 -2.34 16.99 -43.73
N TRP A 124 -3.63 17.02 -44.07
CA TRP A 124 -4.73 16.21 -43.48
C TRP A 124 -5.53 16.86 -42.34
N TYR A 125 -6.01 18.09 -42.55
CA TYR A 125 -6.99 18.75 -41.67
C TYR A 125 -8.47 18.60 -42.09
N SER A 126 -8.85 17.61 -42.90
CA SER A 126 -10.20 17.62 -43.50
C SER A 126 -11.02 16.34 -43.48
N HIS A 127 -10.67 15.29 -42.73
CA HIS A 127 -11.51 14.08 -42.70
C HIS A 127 -11.73 13.55 -41.27
N GLN A 128 -13.00 13.50 -40.88
CA GLN A 128 -13.56 13.00 -39.62
C GLN A 128 -13.41 11.47 -39.48
N TYR A 129 -12.23 10.92 -39.72
CA TYR A 129 -11.96 9.50 -39.57
C TYR A 129 -10.86 9.29 -38.53
N PHE A 130 -11.27 8.74 -37.40
CA PHE A 130 -10.40 8.38 -36.28
C PHE A 130 -9.49 7.22 -36.67
N PRO A 131 -8.16 7.32 -36.48
CA PRO A 131 -7.29 6.18 -36.58
C PRO A 131 -7.49 5.26 -35.36
N SER A 132 -7.80 3.99 -35.64
CA SER A 132 -8.39 2.96 -34.78
C SER A 132 -7.64 2.45 -33.54
N ASN A 133 -6.59 3.08 -33.00
CA ASN A 133 -5.67 2.37 -32.07
C ASN A 133 -5.16 3.14 -30.84
N TYR A 134 -6.00 3.92 -30.15
CA TYR A 134 -5.62 4.48 -28.84
C TYR A 134 -5.97 3.51 -27.70
N ILE A 135 -5.03 3.28 -26.79
CA ILE A 135 -5.30 2.72 -25.47
C ILE A 135 -4.99 3.83 -24.46
N VAL A 136 -5.95 4.10 -23.57
CA VAL A 136 -5.62 4.79 -22.33
C VAL A 136 -5.12 3.69 -21.40
N ASN A 137 -3.82 3.71 -21.11
CA ASN A 137 -3.19 2.81 -20.14
C ASN A 137 -3.13 3.59 -18.84
N ASP A 138 -4.17 3.44 -18.03
CA ASP A 138 -4.20 4.10 -16.74
C ASP A 138 -3.06 3.54 -15.89
N SER A 139 -2.35 4.39 -15.17
CA SER A 139 -1.56 3.96 -14.02
C SER A 139 -2.01 4.86 -12.89
N ILE A 140 -3.16 4.54 -12.31
CA ILE A 140 -3.61 5.26 -11.12
C ILE A 140 -2.68 4.83 -10.02
N VAL A 141 -1.97 5.80 -9.45
CA VAL A 141 -1.18 5.63 -8.24
C VAL A 141 -2.00 6.25 -7.13
N ILE A 142 -2.65 5.44 -6.29
CA ILE A 142 -3.35 5.96 -5.10
C ILE A 142 -2.35 5.96 -3.97
N GLU A 143 -1.87 7.14 -3.59
CA GLU A 143 -1.05 7.34 -2.40
C GLU A 143 -1.95 7.62 -1.20
N THR A 144 -2.08 6.65 -0.29
CA THR A 144 -2.69 6.90 1.02
C THR A 144 -1.71 7.69 1.88
N ASN A 145 -2.08 8.93 2.19
CA ASN A 145 -1.21 9.81 2.96
C ASN A 145 -1.44 9.63 4.46
N LEU A 146 -0.40 9.19 5.18
CA LEU A 146 -0.39 9.16 6.65
C LEU A 146 -0.71 10.54 7.25
N ASP A 147 -0.47 11.66 6.54
CA ASP A 147 -0.82 13.03 6.98
C ASP A 147 -2.30 13.16 7.39
N PHE A 148 -3.20 12.41 6.77
CA PHE A 148 -4.62 12.43 7.15
C PHE A 148 -4.85 11.81 8.53
N LEU A 149 -4.18 10.68 8.82
CA LEU A 149 -4.23 10.05 10.13
C LEU A 149 -3.59 10.96 11.18
N TYR A 150 -2.46 11.59 10.84
CA TYR A 150 -1.85 12.63 11.67
C TYR A 150 -2.81 13.76 12.00
N GLN A 151 -3.55 14.29 11.01
CA GLN A 151 -4.53 15.35 11.24
C GLN A 151 -5.68 14.88 12.14
N ASN A 152 -6.18 13.67 11.94
CA ASN A 152 -7.23 13.11 12.80
C ASN A 152 -6.78 12.95 14.25
N TYR A 153 -5.53 12.57 14.50
CA TYR A 153 -5.03 12.41 15.87
C TYR A 153 -4.52 13.72 16.49
N SER A 154 -4.04 14.67 15.71
CA SER A 154 -3.54 15.96 16.22
C SER A 154 -4.62 17.03 16.40
N GLN A 155 -5.72 16.98 15.64
CA GLN A 155 -6.76 18.01 15.67
C GLN A 155 -8.01 17.62 16.48
N ASN A 156 -8.19 16.35 16.85
CA ASN A 156 -9.37 15.88 17.61
C ASN A 156 -9.25 16.08 19.13
N SER A 157 -8.90 17.28 19.59
CA SER A 157 -8.86 17.61 21.03
C SER A 157 -10.26 17.70 21.69
N GLY A 158 -11.34 17.44 20.94
CA GLY A 158 -12.66 18.01 21.22
C GLY A 158 -13.68 17.13 21.94
N THR A 159 -13.84 15.83 21.64
CA THR A 159 -15.02 15.08 22.17
C THR A 159 -14.85 13.59 22.43
N SER A 160 -13.77 12.94 21.98
CA SER A 160 -13.65 11.48 22.15
C SER A 160 -12.29 10.98 22.64
N SER A 161 -11.25 11.80 22.63
CA SER A 161 -9.95 11.48 23.21
C SER A 161 -9.94 11.74 24.72
N ASP A 162 -9.40 10.81 25.50
CA ASP A 162 -9.24 10.91 26.96
C ASP A 162 -7.76 10.96 27.38
N ILE A 163 -6.84 10.91 26.42
CA ILE A 163 -5.39 11.07 26.62
C ILE A 163 -4.72 11.80 25.43
N CYS A 164 -3.68 12.55 25.73
CA CYS A 164 -2.73 13.12 24.78
C CYS A 164 -1.37 12.44 24.97
N VAL A 165 -0.84 11.84 23.91
CA VAL A 165 0.50 11.24 23.87
C VAL A 165 1.41 12.13 23.05
N LYS A 166 2.48 12.63 23.67
CA LYS A 166 3.45 13.52 23.03
C LYS A 166 4.67 12.74 22.54
N ILE A 167 4.98 12.86 21.25
CA ILE A 167 6.10 12.18 20.58
C ILE A 167 6.78 13.17 19.63
N GLU A 168 8.11 13.32 19.72
CA GLU A 168 8.89 14.26 18.89
C GLU A 168 8.30 15.69 18.83
N SER A 169 7.74 16.17 19.94
CA SER A 169 7.02 17.46 20.06
C SER A 169 5.64 17.54 19.39
N VAL A 170 5.13 16.44 18.86
CA VAL A 170 3.78 16.33 18.31
C VAL A 170 2.83 15.76 19.36
N ASP A 171 1.69 16.41 19.55
CA ASP A 171 0.64 15.99 20.46
C ASP A 171 -0.38 15.10 19.72
N LEU A 172 -0.59 13.87 20.22
CA LEU A 172 -1.52 12.89 19.66
C LEU A 172 -2.66 12.62 20.62
N TYR A 173 -3.86 13.04 20.25
CA TYR A 173 -5.08 12.84 21.04
C TYR A 173 -5.68 11.45 20.73
N LEU A 174 -5.56 10.55 21.70
CA LEU A 174 -5.94 9.13 21.60
C LEU A 174 -7.02 8.76 22.62
N LYS A 175 -7.56 7.56 22.49
CA LYS A 175 -8.38 6.91 23.52
C LYS A 175 -7.53 5.95 24.35
N LYS A 176 -7.65 5.99 25.66
CA LYS A 176 -7.00 5.06 26.58
C LYS A 176 -7.50 3.65 26.31
N SER A 177 -8.79 3.47 26.04
CA SER A 177 -9.39 2.17 25.72
C SER A 177 -8.70 1.48 24.54
N ASP A 178 -8.30 2.27 23.55
CA ASP A 178 -7.73 1.80 22.30
C ASP A 178 -6.32 1.21 22.51
N LEU A 179 -5.53 1.83 23.39
CA LEU A 179 -4.19 1.39 23.74
C LEU A 179 -4.16 0.37 24.89
N PHE A 180 -4.99 0.57 25.92
CA PHE A 180 -5.08 -0.28 27.11
C PHE A 180 -5.38 -1.73 26.74
N LEU A 181 -6.33 -1.95 25.83
CA LEU A 181 -6.76 -3.30 25.46
C LEU A 181 -5.67 -4.10 24.74
N SER A 182 -4.65 -3.40 24.22
CA SER A 182 -3.63 -4.00 23.36
C SER A 182 -2.24 -3.94 23.98
N SER A 183 -2.07 -3.30 25.13
CA SER A 183 -0.76 -3.06 25.74
C SER A 183 -0.83 -2.93 27.26
N GLU A 184 -0.16 -3.83 27.96
CA GLU A 184 -0.01 -3.72 29.42
C GLU A 184 0.86 -2.52 29.81
N TYR A 185 1.83 -2.15 28.97
CA TYR A 185 2.65 -0.95 29.17
C TYR A 185 1.77 0.30 29.23
N PHE A 186 0.90 0.51 28.23
CA PHE A 186 0.01 1.67 28.21
C PHE A 186 -1.03 1.61 29.32
N ASN A 187 -1.53 0.43 29.65
CA ASN A 187 -2.39 0.24 30.81
C ASN A 187 -1.71 0.77 32.10
N ASN A 188 -0.53 0.26 32.42
CA ASN A 188 0.24 0.67 33.59
C ASN A 188 0.61 2.15 33.58
N LEU A 189 0.96 2.68 32.41
CA LEU A 189 1.30 4.09 32.21
C LEU A 189 0.11 4.99 32.53
N PHE A 190 -1.09 4.64 32.04
CA PHE A 190 -2.29 5.47 32.16
C PHE A 190 -3.03 5.32 33.49
N LEU A 191 -2.87 4.19 34.17
CA LEU A 191 -3.37 4.00 35.54
C LEU A 191 -2.55 4.81 36.55
N LYS A 192 -1.24 4.93 36.34
CA LYS A 192 -0.34 5.69 37.23
C LYS A 192 -0.37 7.20 36.96
N SER A 193 -0.74 7.62 35.76
CA SER A 193 -0.82 9.03 35.40
C SER A 193 -2.22 9.59 35.67
N GLU A 194 -2.36 10.44 36.71
CA GLU A 194 -3.52 11.33 36.84
C GLU A 194 -3.57 12.35 35.69
N ASN A 195 -2.42 12.61 35.07
CA ASN A 195 -2.28 13.53 33.95
C ASN A 195 -2.87 12.96 32.65
N LYS A 196 -3.60 13.81 31.93
CA LYS A 196 -4.11 13.52 30.58
C LYS A 196 -3.05 13.63 29.49
N ILE A 197 -1.83 14.06 29.82
CA ILE A 197 -0.73 14.25 28.86
C ILE A 197 0.43 13.33 29.27
N VAL A 198 0.87 12.49 28.36
CA VAL A 198 1.95 11.52 28.56
C VAL A 198 2.98 11.72 27.46
N GLN A 199 4.25 11.88 27.82
CA GLN A 199 5.34 11.99 26.86
C GLN A 199 6.04 10.64 26.72
N ILE A 200 6.29 10.20 25.49
CA ILE A 200 7.07 8.99 25.19
C ILE A 200 8.32 9.44 24.46
N ASP A 201 9.44 9.36 25.15
CA ASP A 201 10.75 9.67 24.59
C ASP A 201 11.33 8.44 23.84
N ASP A 202 12.33 8.70 23.01
CA ASP A 202 13.09 7.66 22.28
C ASP A 202 12.26 6.81 21.30
N ILE A 203 11.22 7.38 20.70
CA ILE A 203 10.53 6.79 19.57
C ILE A 203 10.26 7.84 18.49
N LYS A 204 10.47 7.45 17.24
CA LYS A 204 10.10 8.30 16.12
C LYS A 204 8.59 8.30 15.95
N LEU A 205 8.05 9.46 15.61
CA LEU A 205 6.62 9.63 15.42
C LEU A 205 6.04 8.62 14.40
N ALA A 206 6.72 8.45 13.26
CA ALA A 206 6.33 7.50 12.22
C ALA A 206 6.23 6.04 12.72
N ASP A 207 7.13 5.64 13.61
CA ASP A 207 7.21 4.27 14.09
C ASP A 207 6.09 3.97 15.07
N PHE A 208 5.78 4.94 15.94
CA PHE A 208 4.63 4.85 16.83
C PHE A 208 3.32 4.77 16.05
N PHE A 209 3.17 5.59 15.00
CA PHE A 209 1.99 5.55 14.15
C PHE A 209 1.79 4.19 13.47
N ASN A 210 2.86 3.60 12.96
CA ASN A 210 2.76 2.28 12.33
C ASN A 210 2.31 1.20 13.34
N ILE A 211 2.73 1.30 14.61
CA ILE A 211 2.20 0.43 15.67
C ILE A 211 0.72 0.67 15.92
N LEU A 212 0.28 1.93 16.02
CA LEU A 212 -1.13 2.25 16.19
C LEU A 212 -1.97 1.65 15.06
N LEU A 213 -1.48 1.69 13.82
CA LEU A 213 -2.14 1.09 12.67
C LEU A 213 -2.25 -0.43 12.76
N ILE A 214 -1.23 -1.10 13.31
CA ILE A 214 -1.27 -2.54 13.54
C ILE A 214 -2.30 -2.90 14.60
N ILE A 215 -2.38 -2.11 15.68
CA ILE A 215 -3.30 -2.32 16.80
C ILE A 215 -4.75 -2.04 16.40
N HIS A 216 -4.97 -1.08 15.49
CA HIS A 216 -6.31 -0.61 15.12
C HIS A 216 -6.72 -1.08 13.72
N PRO A 217 -7.31 -2.29 13.58
CA PRO A 217 -7.73 -2.82 12.29
C PRO A 217 -8.85 -2.00 11.63
N LYS A 218 -9.59 -1.18 12.39
CA LYS A 218 -10.62 -0.28 11.86
C LYS A 218 -10.02 0.93 11.12
N ILE A 219 -8.77 1.26 11.41
CA ILE A 219 -8.06 2.40 10.82
C ILE A 219 -7.31 1.97 9.56
N MET A 220 -6.98 0.68 9.46
CA MET A 220 -6.42 0.10 8.25
C MET A 220 -7.03 -1.29 7.96
N PRO A 221 -8.20 -1.35 7.27
CA PRO A 221 -8.77 -2.61 6.82
C PRO A 221 -7.88 -3.22 5.72
N GLY A 222 -6.87 -4.00 6.13
CA GLY A 222 -5.97 -4.65 5.18
C GLY A 222 -4.51 -4.77 5.60
N PHE A 223 -4.18 -4.88 6.89
CA PHE A 223 -2.79 -5.07 7.32
C PHE A 223 -2.07 -6.23 6.58
N SER A 224 -2.79 -7.29 6.20
CA SER A 224 -2.24 -8.38 5.35
C SER A 224 -1.87 -7.94 3.93
N LYS A 225 -2.53 -6.92 3.37
CA LYS A 225 -2.16 -6.28 2.09
C LYS A 225 -1.00 -5.30 2.29
N PHE A 226 -0.99 -4.54 3.37
CA PHE A 226 0.11 -3.61 3.73
C PHE A 226 1.43 -4.34 4.00
N ALA A 227 1.36 -5.48 4.68
CA ALA A 227 2.53 -6.29 4.99
C ALA A 227 3.28 -6.80 3.75
N LYS A 228 2.64 -6.86 2.58
CA LYS A 228 3.31 -7.22 1.31
C LYS A 228 4.33 -6.18 0.86
N PHE A 229 4.25 -4.96 1.39
CA PHE A 229 5.14 -3.85 1.06
C PHE A 229 6.20 -3.59 2.13
N LEU A 230 6.12 -4.27 3.28
CA LEU A 230 7.10 -4.15 4.35
C LEU A 230 8.31 -5.03 4.07
N GLU A 231 9.50 -4.50 4.28
CA GLU A 231 10.73 -5.29 4.25
C GLU A 231 10.88 -6.06 5.57
N LEU A 232 11.69 -7.13 5.58
CA LEU A 232 11.96 -7.90 6.81
C LEU A 232 12.55 -7.03 7.93
N ASP A 233 13.32 -6.01 7.56
CA ASP A 233 13.90 -5.07 8.52
C ASP A 233 12.82 -4.21 9.19
N ASP A 234 11.73 -3.91 8.48
CA ASP A 234 10.57 -3.22 9.07
C ASP A 234 9.85 -4.12 10.07
N PHE A 235 9.67 -5.41 9.76
CA PHE A 235 9.08 -6.36 10.72
C PHE A 235 9.91 -6.45 12.01
N ALA A 236 11.25 -6.51 11.91
CA ALA A 236 12.13 -6.63 13.07
C ALA A 236 11.98 -5.43 14.00
N LYS A 237 11.93 -4.25 13.41
CA LYS A 237 11.69 -3.00 14.11
C LYS A 237 10.33 -2.98 14.82
N TYR A 238 9.25 -3.44 14.16
CA TYR A 238 7.93 -3.47 14.79
C TYR A 238 7.81 -4.51 15.90
N VAL A 239 8.50 -5.65 15.77
CA VAL A 239 8.60 -6.62 16.88
C VAL A 239 9.33 -6.01 18.07
N GLU A 240 10.47 -5.36 17.86
CA GLU A 240 11.23 -4.71 18.94
C GLU A 240 10.41 -3.63 19.66
N LEU A 241 9.61 -2.87 18.93
CA LEU A 241 8.71 -1.90 19.54
C LEU A 241 7.50 -2.55 20.22
N ALA A 242 7.00 -3.67 19.70
CA ALA A 242 5.94 -4.45 20.35
C ALA A 242 6.42 -5.02 21.67
N ASP A 243 7.63 -5.60 21.72
CA ASP A 243 8.27 -6.06 22.95
C ASP A 243 8.41 -4.90 23.95
N ARG A 244 8.92 -3.74 23.49
CA ARG A 244 9.10 -2.55 24.33
C ARG A 244 7.81 -2.08 24.97
N PHE A 245 6.71 -2.06 24.21
CA PHE A 245 5.41 -1.60 24.68
C PHE A 245 4.50 -2.75 25.13
N ASN A 246 4.99 -3.98 25.24
CA ASN A 246 4.24 -5.17 25.59
C ASN A 246 2.92 -5.31 24.80
N ILE A 247 3.02 -5.39 23.46
CA ILE A 247 1.90 -5.38 22.49
C ILE A 247 1.84 -6.71 21.73
N ASP A 248 1.31 -7.75 22.38
CA ASP A 248 1.26 -9.12 21.82
C ASP A 248 0.53 -9.22 20.47
N ILE A 249 -0.47 -8.36 20.23
CA ILE A 249 -1.23 -8.39 18.98
C ILE A 249 -0.33 -8.09 17.76
N VAL A 250 0.71 -7.28 17.92
CA VAL A 250 1.66 -6.97 16.84
C VAL A 250 2.43 -8.24 16.44
N HIS A 251 2.88 -9.04 17.42
CA HIS A 251 3.55 -10.31 17.12
C HIS A 251 2.66 -11.24 16.30
N SER A 252 1.40 -11.36 16.70
CA SER A 252 0.42 -12.20 16.00
C SER A 252 0.20 -11.72 14.55
N LYS A 253 0.10 -10.40 14.35
CA LYS A 253 -0.11 -9.80 13.02
C LYS A 253 1.10 -9.97 12.11
N ILE A 254 2.31 -9.82 12.66
CA ILE A 254 3.56 -10.03 11.92
C ILE A 254 3.72 -11.49 11.53
N ALA A 255 3.43 -12.43 12.44
CA ALA A 255 3.45 -13.86 12.11
C ALA A 255 2.48 -14.20 10.97
N ILE A 256 1.23 -13.73 11.01
CA ILE A 256 0.25 -13.93 9.93
C ILE A 256 0.73 -13.34 8.61
N ALA A 257 1.29 -12.14 8.64
CA ALA A 257 1.86 -11.47 7.47
C ALA A 257 2.99 -12.30 6.85
N MET A 258 3.97 -12.72 7.65
CA MET A 258 5.10 -13.52 7.18
C MET A 258 4.66 -14.87 6.62
N PHE A 259 3.70 -15.52 7.27
CA PHE A 259 3.11 -16.77 6.79
C PHE A 259 2.50 -16.58 5.40
N SER A 260 1.68 -15.55 5.23
CA SER A 260 1.08 -15.21 3.93
C SER A 260 2.13 -14.92 2.86
N ILE A 261 3.22 -14.22 3.20
CA ILE A 261 4.31 -13.97 2.25
C ILE A 261 4.99 -15.28 1.86
N LEU A 262 5.39 -16.11 2.82
CA LEU A 262 6.10 -17.37 2.56
C LEU A 262 5.28 -18.37 1.74
N GLU A 263 3.96 -18.43 1.94
CA GLU A 263 3.08 -19.33 1.17
C GLU A 263 2.79 -18.82 -0.26
N ASN A 264 2.67 -17.50 -0.44
CA ASN A 264 2.17 -16.93 -1.69
C ASN A 264 3.26 -16.36 -2.60
N VAL A 265 4.53 -16.32 -2.16
CA VAL A 265 5.61 -15.85 -3.03
C VAL A 265 5.84 -16.85 -4.16
N PRO A 266 5.79 -16.41 -5.43
CA PRO A 266 6.01 -17.30 -6.57
C PRO A 266 7.46 -17.80 -6.55
N LYS A 267 7.61 -19.08 -6.19
CA LYS A 267 8.89 -19.80 -6.10
C LYS A 267 9.68 -19.84 -7.42
N THR A 268 9.04 -19.56 -8.55
CA THR A 268 9.58 -19.68 -9.90
C THR A 268 9.89 -18.35 -10.58
N SER A 269 9.75 -17.21 -9.89
CA SER A 269 10.10 -15.92 -10.48
C SER A 269 11.62 -15.79 -10.61
N ALA A 270 12.14 -15.72 -11.84
CA ALA A 270 13.57 -15.57 -12.12
C ALA A 270 14.19 -14.29 -11.50
N SER A 271 13.37 -13.32 -11.09
CA SER A 271 13.82 -12.08 -10.45
C SER A 271 13.87 -12.15 -8.92
N PHE A 272 13.40 -13.24 -8.31
CA PHE A 272 13.30 -13.37 -6.85
C PHE A 272 14.11 -14.55 -6.33
N ASP A 273 15.15 -14.25 -5.55
CA ASP A 273 15.96 -15.25 -4.86
C ASP A 273 15.22 -15.77 -3.61
N PHE A 274 14.29 -16.70 -3.84
CA PHE A 274 13.49 -17.32 -2.79
C PHE A 274 14.35 -18.03 -1.73
N PRO A 275 15.39 -18.80 -2.07
CA PRO A 275 16.26 -19.43 -1.07
C PRO A 275 16.88 -18.41 -0.10
N LYS A 276 17.38 -17.27 -0.61
CA LYS A 276 17.95 -16.21 0.22
C LYS A 276 16.90 -15.53 1.09
N PHE A 277 15.73 -15.22 0.53
CA PHE A 277 14.62 -14.63 1.29
C PHE A 277 14.14 -15.56 2.42
N ARG A 278 13.94 -16.84 2.12
CA ARG A 278 13.56 -17.88 3.08
C ARG A 278 14.53 -17.94 4.26
N LEU A 279 15.84 -17.85 4.00
CA LEU A 279 16.83 -17.88 5.07
C LEU A 279 16.78 -16.63 5.96
N LYS A 280 16.52 -15.46 5.38
CA LYS A 280 16.26 -14.25 6.17
C LYS A 280 15.02 -14.40 7.05
N CYS A 281 13.95 -15.00 6.53
CA CYS A 281 12.75 -15.31 7.32
C CYS A 281 13.04 -16.31 8.43
N LEU A 282 13.86 -17.34 8.17
CA LEU A 282 14.27 -18.33 9.17
C LEU A 282 15.05 -17.67 10.30
N LYS A 283 16.02 -16.81 9.97
CA LYS A 283 16.79 -16.03 10.94
C LYS A 283 15.90 -15.12 11.78
N PHE A 284 14.94 -14.45 11.15
CA PHE A 284 13.97 -13.64 11.86
C PHE A 284 13.15 -14.49 12.85
N ALA A 285 12.62 -15.62 12.39
CA ALA A 285 11.82 -16.52 13.20
C ALA A 285 12.62 -17.13 14.37
N ASP A 286 13.91 -17.40 14.16
CA ASP A 286 14.84 -17.85 15.21
C ASP A 286 15.08 -16.76 16.26
N LYS A 287 15.37 -15.52 15.84
CA LYS A 287 15.62 -14.39 16.76
C LYS A 287 14.42 -14.11 17.67
N TYR A 288 13.21 -14.15 17.12
CA TYR A 288 11.98 -13.78 17.83
C TYR A 288 11.11 -14.99 18.23
N ASN A 289 11.66 -16.20 18.13
CA ASN A 289 11.01 -17.46 18.52
C ASN A 289 9.63 -17.73 17.86
N TYR A 290 9.47 -17.38 16.58
CA TYR A 290 8.27 -17.71 15.80
C TYR A 290 8.34 -19.14 15.26
N LEU A 291 8.02 -20.12 16.10
CA LEU A 291 8.17 -21.55 15.79
C LEU A 291 7.42 -21.98 14.51
N ASP A 292 6.20 -21.48 14.29
CA ASP A 292 5.42 -21.84 13.09
C ASP A 292 6.07 -21.33 11.80
N ILE A 293 6.61 -20.12 11.83
CA ILE A 293 7.34 -19.52 10.70
C ILE A 293 8.66 -20.25 10.48
N MET A 294 9.34 -20.62 11.56
CA MET A 294 10.56 -21.44 11.50
C MET A 294 10.28 -22.78 10.84
N ASN A 295 9.22 -23.48 11.26
CA ASN A 295 8.79 -24.76 10.68
C ASN A 295 8.45 -24.61 9.20
N LEU A 296 7.72 -23.55 8.82
CA LEU A 296 7.40 -23.26 7.42
C LEU A 296 8.65 -23.03 6.57
N CYS A 297 9.64 -22.29 7.10
CA CYS A 297 10.92 -22.08 6.42
C CYS A 297 11.71 -23.38 6.28
N LEU A 298 11.74 -24.23 7.31
CA LEU A 298 12.43 -25.53 7.27
C LEU A 298 11.79 -26.52 6.29
N ASN A 299 10.46 -26.55 6.25
CA ASN A 299 9.70 -27.46 5.38
C ASN A 299 9.71 -27.01 3.91
N SER A 300 10.03 -25.74 3.64
CA SER A 300 10.07 -25.20 2.28
C SER A 300 11.42 -25.37 1.58
N PHE A 301 12.44 -25.96 2.22
CA PHE A 301 13.61 -26.47 1.50
C PHE A 301 13.19 -27.63 0.59
N GLU A 302 13.60 -27.58 -0.68
CA GLU A 302 13.15 -28.56 -1.70
C GLU A 302 14.25 -29.56 -2.09
N SER A 303 15.51 -29.30 -1.71
CA SER A 303 16.65 -30.16 -2.04
C SER A 303 17.81 -30.06 -1.04
N ILE A 304 18.71 -31.04 -1.10
CA ILE A 304 19.96 -31.05 -0.32
C ILE A 304 20.89 -29.92 -0.79
N GLU A 305 20.92 -29.62 -2.09
CA GLU A 305 21.71 -28.55 -2.69
C GLU A 305 21.33 -27.19 -2.09
N GLU A 306 20.03 -26.90 -1.97
CA GLU A 306 19.54 -25.67 -1.33
C GLU A 306 20.00 -25.55 0.12
N ILE A 307 19.96 -26.65 0.89
CA ILE A 307 20.42 -26.66 2.28
C ILE A 307 21.94 -26.41 2.35
N ARG A 308 22.69 -27.05 1.44
CA ARG A 308 24.15 -26.88 1.35
C ARG A 308 24.53 -25.45 0.99
N ASP A 309 23.78 -24.79 0.12
CA ASP A 309 24.04 -23.41 -0.25
C ASP A 309 23.60 -22.41 0.84
N ALA A 310 22.46 -22.67 1.49
CA ALA A 310 22.04 -21.89 2.65
C ALA A 310 23.08 -21.92 3.78
N SER A 311 23.65 -23.09 4.07
CA SER A 311 24.63 -23.26 5.16
C SER A 311 25.96 -22.51 4.95
N LYS A 312 26.28 -22.09 3.72
CA LYS A 312 27.45 -21.26 3.40
C LYS A 312 27.20 -19.76 3.57
N SER A 313 25.96 -19.35 3.80
CA SER A 313 25.60 -17.94 3.84
C SER A 313 25.81 -17.33 5.23
N LYS A 314 26.03 -16.00 5.28
CA LYS A 314 26.17 -15.25 6.52
C LYS A 314 24.93 -15.32 7.42
N ASP A 315 23.74 -15.43 6.82
CA ASP A 315 22.50 -15.52 7.59
C ASP A 315 22.36 -16.86 8.32
N PHE A 316 23.00 -17.93 7.83
CA PHE A 316 23.05 -19.21 8.55
C PHE A 316 24.00 -19.16 9.75
N GLU A 317 25.13 -18.47 9.65
CA GLU A 317 26.13 -18.37 10.72
C GLU A 317 25.58 -17.76 12.01
N ILE A 318 24.60 -16.88 11.90
CA ILE A 318 23.95 -16.17 13.01
C ILE A 318 22.73 -16.88 13.58
N LEU A 319 22.29 -18.01 12.99
CA LEU A 319 21.25 -18.85 13.58
C LEU A 319 21.72 -19.48 14.90
N SER A 320 20.76 -19.70 15.80
CA SER A 320 20.97 -20.46 17.03
C SER A 320 21.47 -21.88 16.72
N PRO A 321 22.25 -22.50 17.63
CA PRO A 321 22.70 -23.88 17.46
C PRO A 321 21.55 -24.87 17.25
N GLU A 322 20.41 -24.63 17.91
CA GLU A 322 19.20 -25.45 17.76
C GLU A 322 18.66 -25.35 16.34
N THR A 323 18.42 -24.15 15.82
CA THR A 323 17.89 -23.96 14.47
C THR A 323 18.85 -24.47 13.40
N LYS A 324 20.17 -24.30 13.57
CA LYS A 324 21.18 -24.91 12.69
C LYS A 324 21.06 -26.43 12.65
N SER A 325 20.90 -27.06 13.81
CA SER A 325 20.74 -28.51 13.90
C SER A 325 19.47 -28.97 13.16
N ARG A 326 18.37 -28.21 13.28
CA ARG A 326 17.12 -28.50 12.56
C ARG A 326 17.25 -28.36 11.05
N VAL A 327 17.98 -27.35 10.56
CA VAL A 327 18.29 -27.21 9.11
C VAL A 327 19.11 -28.40 8.62
N LEU A 328 20.14 -28.82 9.36
CA LEU A 328 20.97 -29.96 8.98
C LEU A 328 20.20 -31.28 9.05
N TYR A 329 19.28 -31.44 10.01
CA TYR A 329 18.44 -32.63 10.11
C TYR A 329 17.54 -32.82 8.88
N ARG A 330 17.11 -31.72 8.23
CA ARG A 330 16.36 -31.80 6.96
C ARG A 330 17.14 -32.51 5.84
N ILE A 331 18.48 -32.53 5.87
CA ILE A 331 19.29 -33.31 4.91
C ILE A 331 19.01 -34.81 5.06
N LEU A 332 18.84 -35.28 6.29
CA LEU A 332 18.56 -36.70 6.56
C LEU A 332 17.17 -37.11 6.10
N GLU A 333 16.22 -36.17 6.01
CA GLU A 333 14.86 -36.43 5.53
C GLU A 333 14.78 -36.52 3.99
N PHE A 334 15.83 -36.08 3.28
CA PHE A 334 15.96 -36.24 1.83
C PHE A 334 16.75 -37.49 1.41
N ALA A 335 17.44 -38.13 2.36
CA ALA A 335 18.21 -39.35 2.15
C ALA A 335 17.31 -40.59 2.31
#